data_AF-A0A7C5W9S4-F1
#
_entry.id   AF-A0A7C5W9S4-F1
#
_cell.length_a   1.000
_cell.length_b   1.000
_cell.length_c   1.000
_cell.angle_alpha   90.00
_cell.angle_beta   90.00
_cell.angle_gamma   90.00
#
_symmetry.space_group_name_H-M   'P 1'
#
loop_
_entity.id
_entity.type
_entity.pdbx_description
1 polymer ?
#
loop_
_entity_poly.entity_id
_entity_poly.type
_entity_poly.pdbx_seq_one_letter_code
_entity_poly.pdbx_strand_id
1 'polypeptide(L)'
;MNNSILPSARKHILKFAVSVFFLLWLIVPDIHSQSVGLVLSGGGAKGAAHIGVIRALEEEGIPIDYVAGTSMGAIIGGLYAIGWTPDQMEKVLLSDEFEKWVEGEIGEEYKFYFKKPNPNASWLSLRFNVDSVLKHRLPVNIVSPVMMDFVFLELFSAAAAAAGYNFDSLFVPFRCVAADVVENKAIALRKGNLGNAIRASMTFPFYFKPIKIDGRLLFDGGMYNNFPADIMYDEFYPEIIIGSRASLGFGKILEDDITSQLEAMLTSGTDYEIPCDNGVLIEPTLRDVNVIDFRYTRAFIDSGYVAAKRMMPQIRAYVYDTINMEELERKRQAFRAIQPPLIIDRIYVEGIDENQTRYVNRLLRLGEEQVPLEKMKKEYFKLVADEKINHIFPQLEFNYATGFFDMHLDVRREKDIMVEFGGNVSSAPINSAYIGVRYNLLGAHAISASLNSYIGRFYSSAQVAVRADFSTAVPVYLEPVLTFNQWDYFKTSTYFFEDKTPSFLQQNEINWQLNAGIPVRNQSKLVWGIGSFRNRDEYYQTNFFTRSDTADQTRLNGFSPWVLYEINTLNHKQYANQGRFFQASDTILTSKFFLKKFFSYFCLRGKRTSCESFIRKFI
;
A
#
# COMPACT_ATOMS: atom_id res chain seq x y z
N MET A 1 43.21 56.04 69.76
CA MET A 1 42.49 56.92 68.82
C MET A 1 41.96 56.07 67.68
N ASN A 2 40.64 56.11 67.50
CA ASN A 2 39.82 55.82 66.31
C ASN A 2 40.23 54.69 65.34
N ASN A 3 39.36 53.69 65.20
CA ASN A 3 38.48 53.62 64.02
C ASN A 3 37.42 52.52 64.17
N SER A 4 36.21 52.92 64.57
CA SER A 4 34.99 52.11 64.57
C SER A 4 34.00 52.70 63.57
N ILE A 5 34.27 52.55 62.27
CA ILE A 5 33.30 52.83 61.20
C ILE A 5 33.60 51.84 60.08
N LEU A 6 32.72 50.86 59.82
CA LEU A 6 32.58 50.05 58.58
C LEU A 6 31.89 48.68 58.82
N PRO A 7 30.67 48.61 59.38
CA PRO A 7 29.78 47.49 59.03
C PRO A 7 28.49 47.88 58.26
N SER A 8 28.02 49.13 58.36
CA SER A 8 26.74 49.51 57.71
C SER A 8 26.89 49.83 56.21
N ALA A 9 28.02 50.41 55.79
CA ALA A 9 28.27 50.76 54.39
C ALA A 9 28.32 49.52 53.47
N ARG A 10 28.91 48.41 53.92
CA ARG A 10 28.98 47.15 53.15
C ARG A 10 27.60 46.51 52.92
N LYS A 11 26.70 46.58 53.90
CA LYS A 11 25.32 46.08 53.77
C LYS A 11 24.48 46.92 52.82
N HIS A 12 24.69 48.24 52.79
CA HIS A 12 24.00 49.12 51.85
C HIS A 12 24.55 48.98 50.42
N ILE A 13 25.85 48.82 50.25
CA ILE A 13 26.46 48.56 48.93
C ILE A 13 26.01 47.21 48.36
N LEU A 14 25.91 46.17 49.18
CA LEU A 14 25.43 44.86 48.72
C LEU A 14 23.93 44.90 48.35
N LYS A 15 23.09 45.56 49.16
CA LYS A 15 21.67 45.76 48.82
C LYS A 15 21.49 46.61 47.57
N PHE A 16 22.30 47.66 47.39
CA PHE A 16 22.27 48.49 46.20
C PHE A 16 22.73 47.72 44.95
N ALA A 17 23.79 46.91 45.06
CA ALA A 17 24.26 46.06 43.98
C ALA A 17 23.23 44.99 43.57
N VAL A 18 22.55 44.35 44.54
CA VAL A 18 21.48 43.38 44.26
C VAL A 18 20.27 44.07 43.62
N SER A 19 19.87 45.25 44.09
CA SER A 19 18.77 46.03 43.48
C SER A 19 19.11 46.53 42.08
N VAL A 20 20.36 46.91 41.82
CA VAL A 20 20.83 47.30 40.47
C VAL A 20 20.90 46.08 39.55
N PHE A 21 21.31 44.92 40.04
CA PHE A 21 21.30 43.67 39.25
C PHE A 21 19.87 43.22 38.91
N PHE A 22 18.93 43.38 39.84
CA PHE A 22 17.51 43.09 39.62
C PHE A 22 16.86 44.10 38.66
N LEU A 23 17.22 45.38 38.75
CA LEU A 23 16.81 46.39 37.76
C LEU A 23 17.43 46.11 36.38
N LEU A 24 18.71 45.75 36.31
CA LEU A 24 19.37 45.41 35.05
C LEU A 24 18.76 44.16 34.40
N TRP A 25 18.33 43.18 35.19
CA TRP A 25 17.61 42.00 34.70
C TRP A 25 16.21 42.34 34.16
N LEU A 26 15.53 43.33 34.75
CA LEU A 26 14.25 43.86 34.25
C LEU A 26 14.39 44.78 33.02
N ILE A 27 15.61 45.25 32.70
CA ILE A 27 15.89 46.16 31.57
C ILE A 27 16.49 45.40 30.38
N VAL A 28 16.74 44.09 30.47
CA VAL A 28 17.02 43.29 29.27
C VAL A 28 15.71 43.19 28.52
N PRO A 29 15.54 43.83 27.34
CA PRO A 29 14.40 43.52 26.51
C PRO A 29 14.46 42.03 26.21
N ASP A 30 13.37 41.31 26.46
CA ASP A 30 13.16 39.99 25.89
C ASP A 30 13.24 40.17 24.37
N ILE A 31 14.42 39.92 23.79
CA ILE A 31 14.58 39.73 22.35
C ILE A 31 13.99 38.34 22.08
N HIS A 32 12.67 38.24 22.17
CA HIS A 32 11.94 37.07 21.75
C HIS A 32 11.89 37.10 20.24
N SER A 33 12.38 36.02 19.62
CA SER A 33 12.25 35.83 18.17
C SER A 33 10.78 35.68 17.83
N GLN A 34 10.34 36.31 16.75
CA GLN A 34 8.98 36.21 16.25
C GLN A 34 8.68 34.77 15.90
N SER A 35 7.56 34.26 16.45
CA SER A 35 7.14 32.90 16.17
C SER A 35 6.23 32.85 14.95
N VAL A 36 6.60 32.02 13.97
CA VAL A 36 5.91 31.88 12.68
C VAL A 36 5.32 30.48 12.54
N GLY A 37 3.99 30.43 12.39
CA GLY A 37 3.26 29.20 12.10
C GLY A 37 2.99 29.02 10.61
N LEU A 38 3.30 27.84 10.06
CA LEU A 38 3.00 27.45 8.69
C LEU A 38 1.81 26.48 8.63
N VAL A 39 0.75 26.86 7.91
CA VAL A 39 -0.46 26.06 7.72
C VAL A 39 -0.52 25.53 6.30
N LEU A 40 -0.62 24.21 6.15
CA LEU A 40 -0.63 23.52 4.85
C LEU A 40 -1.97 22.81 4.63
N SER A 41 -2.74 23.27 3.65
CA SER A 41 -4.05 22.67 3.37
C SER A 41 -3.95 21.25 2.79
N GLY A 42 -5.06 20.51 2.81
CA GLY A 42 -5.20 19.35 1.93
C GLY A 42 -5.40 19.77 0.47
N GLY A 43 -5.15 18.84 -0.45
CA GLY A 43 -5.25 19.09 -1.90
C GLY A 43 -4.81 17.94 -2.81
N GLY A 44 -4.56 16.74 -2.26
CA GLY A 44 -4.04 15.61 -3.05
C GLY A 44 -2.74 15.98 -3.78
N ALA A 45 -2.64 15.64 -5.07
CA ALA A 45 -1.50 15.95 -5.92
C ALA A 45 -1.14 17.46 -5.97
N LYS A 46 -2.14 18.34 -5.87
CA LYS A 46 -1.95 19.80 -5.83
C LYS A 46 -1.13 20.24 -4.62
N GLY A 47 -1.15 19.47 -3.52
CA GLY A 47 -0.39 19.70 -2.30
C GLY A 47 1.14 19.64 -2.49
N ALA A 48 1.63 19.13 -3.62
CA ALA A 48 3.05 19.25 -3.98
C ALA A 48 3.52 20.72 -4.03
N ALA A 49 2.62 21.68 -4.27
CA ALA A 49 2.93 23.11 -4.23
C ALA A 49 3.50 23.58 -2.88
N HIS A 50 3.16 22.91 -1.77
CA HIS A 50 3.71 23.25 -0.45
C HIS A 50 5.23 23.13 -0.38
N ILE A 51 5.85 22.21 -1.13
CA ILE A 51 7.32 22.09 -1.19
C ILE A 51 7.93 23.38 -1.74
N GLY A 52 7.35 23.92 -2.81
CA GLY A 52 7.80 25.18 -3.40
C GLY A 52 7.62 26.37 -2.46
N VAL A 53 6.51 26.40 -1.71
CA VAL A 53 6.27 27.43 -0.68
C VAL A 53 7.34 27.36 0.39
N ILE A 54 7.59 26.19 0.98
CA ILE A 54 8.62 26.00 2.01
C ILE A 54 9.99 26.39 1.46
N ARG A 55 10.34 25.98 0.23
CA ARG A 55 11.61 26.38 -0.42
C ARG A 55 11.77 27.90 -0.48
N ALA A 56 10.75 28.61 -0.94
CA ALA A 56 10.81 30.06 -1.04
C ALA A 56 10.94 30.73 0.34
N LEU A 57 10.27 30.21 1.36
CA LEU A 57 10.38 30.71 2.74
C LEU A 57 11.79 30.50 3.29
N GLU A 58 12.38 29.31 3.12
CA GLU A 58 13.75 29.02 3.58
C GLU A 58 14.81 29.87 2.86
N GLU A 59 14.72 29.99 1.53
CA GLU A 59 15.66 30.81 0.74
C GLU A 59 15.64 32.29 1.12
N GLU A 60 14.46 32.79 1.46
CA GLU A 60 14.30 34.16 1.93
C GLU A 60 14.62 34.28 3.42
N GLY A 61 14.93 33.19 4.13
CA GLY A 61 15.29 33.19 5.55
C GLY A 61 14.12 33.44 6.50
N ILE A 62 12.89 33.15 6.09
CA ILE A 62 11.71 33.20 6.97
C ILE A 62 11.77 32.03 7.96
N PRO A 63 11.78 32.26 9.29
CA PRO A 63 11.70 31.18 10.26
C PRO A 63 10.34 30.45 10.15
N ILE A 64 10.34 29.14 10.38
CA ILE A 64 9.13 28.32 10.47
C ILE A 64 9.22 27.56 11.78
N ASP A 65 8.48 28.03 12.79
CA ASP A 65 8.56 27.55 14.18
C ASP A 65 7.48 26.52 14.50
N TYR A 66 6.38 26.52 13.74
CA TYR A 66 5.29 25.56 13.90
C TYR A 66 4.74 25.14 12.55
N VAL A 67 4.28 23.90 12.43
CA VAL A 67 3.59 23.40 11.23
C VAL A 67 2.27 22.73 11.59
N ALA A 68 1.21 23.05 10.87
CA ALA A 68 -0.05 22.30 10.90
C ALA A 68 -0.44 21.89 9.48
N GLY A 69 -0.86 20.63 9.30
CA GLY A 69 -1.17 20.11 7.98
C GLY A 69 -2.31 19.11 7.94
N THR A 70 -3.01 19.08 6.81
CA THR A 70 -4.10 18.14 6.50
C THR A 70 -3.81 17.39 5.19
N SER A 71 -4.06 16.07 5.14
CA SER A 71 -3.86 15.26 3.93
C SER A 71 -2.45 15.38 3.34
N MET A 72 -2.29 15.77 2.08
CA MET A 72 -0.99 16.07 1.49
C MET A 72 -0.21 17.15 2.25
N GLY A 73 -0.89 18.15 2.82
CA GLY A 73 -0.28 19.14 3.72
C GLY A 73 0.30 18.50 4.98
N ALA A 74 -0.32 17.45 5.51
CA ALA A 74 0.24 16.67 6.63
C ALA A 74 1.45 15.82 6.21
N ILE A 75 1.49 15.31 4.98
CA ILE A 75 2.65 14.58 4.45
C ILE A 75 3.85 15.52 4.30
N ILE A 76 3.66 16.64 3.59
CA ILE A 76 4.75 17.61 3.36
C ILE A 76 5.16 18.27 4.68
N GLY A 77 4.18 18.69 5.49
CA GLY A 77 4.44 19.27 6.82
C GLY A 77 5.12 18.29 7.76
N GLY A 78 4.73 17.01 7.73
CA GLY A 78 5.37 15.94 8.50
C GLY A 78 6.80 15.68 8.06
N LEU A 79 7.06 15.61 6.74
CA LEU A 79 8.43 15.48 6.20
C LEU A 79 9.30 16.67 6.62
N TYR A 80 8.77 17.88 6.54
CA TYR A 80 9.46 19.07 7.02
C TYR A 80 9.75 19.02 8.52
N ALA A 81 8.75 18.65 9.33
CA ALA A 81 8.86 18.54 10.78
C ALA A 81 9.86 17.48 11.24
N ILE A 82 10.18 16.46 10.43
CA ILE A 82 11.27 15.50 10.74
C ILE A 82 12.64 15.95 10.20
N GLY A 83 12.74 17.19 9.72
CA GLY A 83 13.96 17.81 9.24
C GLY A 83 14.32 17.46 7.80
N TRP A 84 13.35 17.20 6.90
CA TRP A 84 13.65 17.08 5.48
C TRP A 84 13.80 18.44 4.80
N THR A 85 14.73 18.52 3.84
CA THR A 85 14.87 19.70 2.98
C THR A 85 13.82 19.67 1.86
N PRO A 86 13.45 20.84 1.30
CA PRO A 86 12.59 20.89 0.11
C PRO A 86 13.10 20.04 -1.06
N ASP A 87 14.42 19.97 -1.26
CA ASP A 87 15.02 19.17 -2.33
C ASP A 87 14.86 17.66 -2.12
N GLN A 88 14.95 17.20 -0.87
CA GLN A 88 14.71 15.79 -0.54
C GLN A 88 13.23 15.43 -0.75
N MET A 89 12.32 16.32 -0.34
CA MET A 89 10.88 16.15 -0.55
C MET A 89 10.56 16.10 -2.05
N GLU A 90 11.09 17.05 -2.84
CA GLU A 90 10.90 17.08 -4.30
C GLU A 90 11.43 15.79 -4.95
N LYS A 91 12.64 15.35 -4.57
CA LYS A 91 13.25 14.15 -5.15
C LYS A 91 12.39 12.91 -4.96
N VAL A 92 11.78 12.74 -3.79
CA VAL A 92 10.90 11.59 -3.51
C VAL A 92 9.59 11.72 -4.28
N LEU A 93 8.94 12.88 -4.27
CA LEU A 93 7.65 13.06 -4.95
C LEU A 93 7.74 12.95 -6.48
N LEU A 94 8.91 13.20 -7.07
CA LEU A 94 9.16 13.03 -8.51
C LEU A 94 9.67 11.63 -8.89
N SER A 95 9.77 10.71 -7.93
CA SER A 95 10.31 9.36 -8.18
C SER A 95 9.27 8.38 -8.71
N ASP A 96 9.69 7.43 -9.54
CA ASP A 96 8.86 6.32 -10.01
C ASP A 96 8.38 5.44 -8.83
N GLU A 97 9.14 5.40 -7.73
CA GLU A 97 8.75 4.72 -6.51
C GLU A 97 7.50 5.33 -5.89
N PHE A 98 7.44 6.67 -5.81
CA PHE A 98 6.29 7.36 -5.24
C PHE A 98 5.02 7.14 -6.05
N GLU A 99 5.10 7.14 -7.38
CA GLU A 99 3.98 6.81 -8.26
C GLU A 99 3.43 5.41 -7.94
N LYS A 100 4.31 4.40 -7.80
CA LYS A 100 3.91 3.04 -7.40
C LYS A 100 3.28 2.99 -6.00
N TRP A 101 3.75 3.80 -5.05
CA TRP A 101 3.19 3.84 -3.70
C TRP A 101 1.73 4.33 -3.71
N VAL A 102 1.44 5.36 -4.52
CA VAL A 102 0.09 5.94 -4.67
C VAL A 102 -0.85 4.99 -5.42
N GLU A 103 -0.36 4.28 -6.42
CA GLU A 103 -1.12 3.27 -7.17
C GLU A 103 -1.33 1.96 -6.39
N GLY A 104 -0.66 1.80 -5.24
CA GLY A 104 -0.67 0.58 -4.44
C GLY A 104 0.05 -0.59 -5.11
N GLU A 105 0.93 -0.30 -6.07
CA GLU A 105 1.76 -1.30 -6.71
C GLU A 105 2.94 -1.68 -5.83
N ILE A 106 3.14 -2.99 -5.67
CA ILE A 106 4.31 -3.54 -4.99
C ILE A 106 5.45 -3.64 -6.01
N GLY A 107 6.61 -3.08 -5.67
CA GLY A 107 7.83 -3.16 -6.48
C GLY A 107 8.16 -4.60 -6.91
N GLU A 108 8.70 -4.79 -8.11
CA GLU A 108 8.93 -6.13 -8.68
C GLU A 108 9.79 -7.01 -7.75
N GLU A 109 10.78 -6.42 -7.09
CA GLU A 109 11.69 -7.06 -6.15
C GLU A 109 11.01 -7.64 -4.90
N TYR A 110 9.83 -7.12 -4.53
CA TYR A 110 9.05 -7.54 -3.39
C TYR A 110 7.90 -8.50 -3.76
N LYS A 111 7.63 -8.71 -5.05
CA LYS A 111 6.60 -9.66 -5.51
C LYS A 111 7.03 -11.10 -5.20
N PHE A 112 6.32 -11.76 -4.29
CA PHE A 112 6.55 -13.16 -3.93
C PHE A 112 5.64 -14.12 -4.70
N TYR A 113 6.11 -14.61 -5.85
CA TYR A 113 5.32 -15.42 -6.78
C TYR A 113 4.89 -16.78 -6.23
N PHE A 114 5.71 -17.37 -5.34
CA PHE A 114 5.46 -18.68 -4.76
C PHE A 114 4.07 -18.80 -4.09
N LYS A 115 3.58 -17.71 -3.48
CA LYS A 115 2.28 -17.67 -2.79
C LYS A 115 1.10 -17.36 -3.70
N LYS A 116 1.34 -16.92 -4.93
CA LYS A 116 0.25 -16.63 -5.87
C LYS A 116 -0.41 -17.93 -6.36
N PRO A 117 -1.74 -18.00 -6.40
CA PRO A 117 -2.47 -19.10 -7.02
C PRO A 117 -2.29 -19.06 -8.53
N ASN A 118 -2.60 -20.19 -9.18
CA ASN A 118 -2.66 -20.24 -10.63
C ASN A 118 -3.82 -19.36 -11.13
N PRO A 119 -3.64 -18.64 -12.26
CA PRO A 119 -4.70 -17.81 -12.82
C PRO A 119 -5.88 -18.68 -13.29
N ASN A 120 -7.09 -18.18 -13.04
CA ASN A 120 -8.37 -18.75 -13.44
C ASN A 120 -9.14 -17.75 -14.34
N ALA A 121 -10.34 -18.13 -14.81
CA ALA A 121 -11.14 -17.30 -15.71
C ALA A 121 -12.05 -16.28 -14.98
N SER A 122 -11.77 -15.97 -13.70
CA SER A 122 -12.59 -15.05 -12.90
C SER A 122 -12.41 -13.59 -13.35
N TRP A 123 -13.50 -12.85 -13.50
CA TRP A 123 -13.52 -11.37 -13.60
C TRP A 123 -14.03 -10.67 -12.33
N LEU A 124 -14.66 -11.42 -11.42
CA LEU A 124 -15.34 -10.93 -10.22
C LEU A 124 -15.14 -11.93 -9.09
N SER A 125 -14.74 -11.45 -7.91
CA SER A 125 -14.51 -12.27 -6.72
C SER A 125 -15.25 -11.69 -5.52
N LEU A 126 -16.16 -12.47 -4.94
CA LEU A 126 -16.92 -12.14 -3.73
C LEU A 126 -16.38 -12.92 -2.54
N ARG A 127 -16.21 -12.27 -1.39
CA ARG A 127 -15.57 -12.87 -0.19
C ARG A 127 -16.54 -12.87 1.01
N PHE A 128 -16.66 -14.00 1.69
CA PHE A 128 -17.61 -14.28 2.79
C PHE A 128 -16.93 -14.97 3.99
N ASN A 129 -17.38 -14.66 5.20
CA ASN A 129 -17.04 -15.41 6.41
C ASN A 129 -18.05 -16.54 6.60
N VAL A 130 -17.61 -17.70 7.12
CA VAL A 130 -18.52 -18.82 7.43
C VAL A 130 -19.64 -18.38 8.37
N ASP A 131 -19.30 -17.56 9.38
CA ASP A 131 -20.24 -17.14 10.43
C ASP A 131 -21.18 -15.98 10.03
N SER A 132 -21.04 -15.40 8.83
CA SER A 132 -21.76 -14.17 8.47
C SER A 132 -22.00 -14.03 6.96
N VAL A 133 -22.54 -15.08 6.33
CA VAL A 133 -22.91 -15.10 4.91
C VAL A 133 -23.91 -13.97 4.56
N LEU A 134 -24.74 -13.54 5.52
CA LEU A 134 -25.80 -12.52 5.32
C LEU A 134 -25.39 -11.06 5.64
N LYS A 135 -24.23 -10.81 6.27
CA LYS A 135 -23.77 -9.45 6.59
C LYS A 135 -22.76 -8.98 5.53
N HIS A 136 -23.28 -8.45 4.43
CA HIS A 136 -22.45 -7.93 3.34
C HIS A 136 -21.61 -6.74 3.81
N ARG A 137 -20.30 -6.84 3.58
CA ARG A 137 -19.38 -5.71 3.58
C ARG A 137 -18.64 -5.80 2.24
N LEU A 138 -19.09 -5.01 1.26
CA LEU A 138 -18.38 -4.84 0.00
C LEU A 138 -17.02 -4.20 0.32
N PRO A 139 -15.91 -4.69 -0.26
CA PRO A 139 -14.65 -3.98 -0.17
C PRO A 139 -14.83 -2.62 -0.84
N VAL A 140 -14.80 -1.57 -0.03
CA VAL A 140 -15.05 -0.19 -0.44
C VAL A 140 -13.80 0.49 -0.99
N ASN A 141 -12.63 -0.15 -0.92
CA ASN A 141 -11.34 0.49 -1.23
C ASN A 141 -10.84 0.08 -2.61
N ILE A 142 -10.40 1.08 -3.38
CA ILE A 142 -9.93 0.90 -4.76
C ILE A 142 -8.45 0.47 -4.78
N VAL A 143 -7.64 0.91 -3.81
CA VAL A 143 -6.18 0.70 -3.80
C VAL A 143 -5.71 -0.04 -2.55
N SER A 144 -4.69 -0.88 -2.71
CA SER A 144 -4.04 -1.57 -1.60
C SER A 144 -3.14 -0.60 -0.81
N PRO A 145 -3.38 -0.36 0.49
CA PRO A 145 -2.58 0.58 1.28
C PRO A 145 -1.22 0.01 1.72
N VAL A 146 -0.95 -1.26 1.45
CA VAL A 146 0.14 -2.02 2.11
C VAL A 146 1.53 -1.41 1.86
N MET A 147 1.80 -0.96 0.63
CA MET A 147 3.09 -0.33 0.31
C MET A 147 3.23 1.00 1.05
N MET A 148 2.17 1.81 1.05
CA MET A 148 2.13 3.12 1.72
C MET A 148 2.27 3.00 3.24
N ASP A 149 1.58 2.04 3.85
CA ASP A 149 1.65 1.76 5.29
C ASP A 149 3.11 1.47 5.70
N PHE A 150 3.84 0.67 4.91
CA PHE A 150 5.25 0.36 5.17
C PHE A 150 6.18 1.56 4.95
N VAL A 151 5.95 2.35 3.89
CA VAL A 151 6.76 3.54 3.60
C VAL A 151 6.62 4.60 4.69
N PHE A 152 5.42 4.86 5.20
CA PHE A 152 5.25 5.80 6.31
C PHE A 152 5.91 5.33 7.60
N LEU A 153 5.88 4.04 7.87
CA LEU A 153 6.66 3.45 8.94
C LEU A 153 8.16 3.71 8.74
N GLU A 154 8.69 3.48 7.53
CA GLU A 154 10.10 3.69 7.19
C GLU A 154 10.53 5.16 7.31
N LEU A 155 9.70 6.10 6.84
CA LEU A 155 10.03 7.53 6.83
C LEU A 155 9.97 8.19 8.21
N PHE A 156 8.98 7.83 9.03
CA PHE A 156 8.64 8.63 10.21
C PHE A 156 9.06 8.00 11.55
N SER A 157 9.36 6.69 11.61
CA SER A 157 9.59 6.01 12.89
C SER A 157 10.84 6.49 13.64
N ALA A 158 11.95 6.74 12.93
CA ALA A 158 13.20 7.19 13.55
C ALA A 158 13.06 8.58 14.17
N ALA A 159 12.44 9.51 13.45
CA ALA A 159 12.19 10.86 13.94
C ALA A 159 11.16 10.90 15.09
N ALA A 160 10.12 10.08 15.01
CA ALA A 160 9.14 9.95 16.10
C ALA A 160 9.81 9.46 17.40
N ALA A 161 10.71 8.47 17.30
CA ALA A 161 11.47 7.96 18.44
C ALA A 161 12.43 9.01 19.03
N ALA A 162 13.13 9.75 18.17
CA ALA A 162 14.02 10.85 18.58
C ALA A 162 13.26 11.96 19.34
N ALA A 163 12.02 12.24 18.93
CA ALA A 163 11.14 13.20 19.57
C ALA A 163 10.36 12.64 20.78
N GLY A 164 10.64 11.41 21.23
CA GLY A 164 9.93 10.82 22.36
C GLY A 164 8.43 10.60 22.09
N TYR A 165 8.05 10.40 20.84
CA TYR A 165 6.65 10.31 20.39
C TYR A 165 5.81 11.57 20.72
N ASN A 166 6.46 12.72 20.92
CA ASN A 166 5.82 14.01 21.10
C ASN A 166 6.07 14.90 19.88
N PHE A 167 5.01 15.34 19.20
CA PHE A 167 5.18 16.12 17.97
C PHE A 167 5.69 17.54 18.23
N ASP A 168 5.61 18.04 19.47
CA ASP A 168 6.23 19.31 19.88
C ASP A 168 7.76 19.23 19.96
N SER A 169 8.33 18.01 19.99
CA SER A 169 9.77 17.77 20.13
C SER A 169 10.44 17.33 18.81
N LEU A 170 9.72 17.44 17.70
CA LEU A 170 10.23 17.24 16.35
C LEU A 170 11.18 18.40 15.95
N PHE A 171 11.83 18.33 14.77
CA PHE A 171 12.68 19.41 14.28
C PHE A 171 11.91 20.73 14.20
N VAL A 172 10.63 20.66 13.80
CA VAL A 172 9.65 21.73 13.98
C VAL A 172 8.40 21.11 14.62
N PRO A 173 7.85 21.69 15.71
CA PRO A 173 6.59 21.26 16.29
C PRO A 173 5.46 21.11 15.26
N PHE A 174 4.72 20.01 15.34
CA PHE A 174 3.77 19.62 14.29
C PHE A 174 2.38 19.25 14.81
N ARG A 175 1.34 19.60 14.05
CA ARG A 175 -0.03 19.09 14.20
C ARG A 175 -0.50 18.44 12.91
N CYS A 176 -0.92 17.19 13.03
CA CYS A 176 -1.47 16.41 11.92
C CYS A 176 -2.99 16.30 12.08
N VAL A 177 -3.75 16.81 11.11
CA VAL A 177 -5.20 16.88 11.24
C VAL A 177 -5.86 15.69 10.55
N ALA A 178 -6.66 14.96 11.31
CA ALA A 178 -7.46 13.84 10.82
C ALA A 178 -8.95 14.07 11.15
N ALA A 179 -9.83 13.32 10.51
CA ALA A 179 -11.28 13.39 10.74
C ALA A 179 -11.75 12.21 11.58
N ASP A 180 -12.45 12.48 12.68
CA ASP A 180 -13.23 11.47 13.39
C ASP A 180 -14.68 11.53 12.92
N VAL A 181 -15.06 10.54 12.12
CA VAL A 181 -16.41 10.45 11.54
C VAL A 181 -17.47 10.00 12.54
N VAL A 182 -17.07 9.48 13.70
CA VAL A 182 -18.00 9.10 14.77
C VAL A 182 -18.41 10.35 15.56
N GLU A 183 -17.45 11.21 15.87
CA GLU A 183 -17.67 12.47 16.60
C GLU A 183 -17.99 13.66 15.66
N ASN A 184 -17.93 13.48 14.34
CA ASN A 184 -18.12 14.50 13.30
C ASN A 184 -17.26 15.75 13.48
N LYS A 185 -15.96 15.55 13.77
CA LYS A 185 -15.04 16.67 13.98
C LYS A 185 -13.62 16.37 13.52
N ALA A 186 -12.87 17.44 13.26
CA ALA A 186 -11.43 17.37 13.08
C ALA A 186 -10.73 17.09 14.42
N ILE A 187 -9.63 16.34 14.36
CA ILE A 187 -8.76 16.04 15.49
C ILE A 187 -7.34 16.40 15.09
N ALA A 188 -6.70 17.26 15.89
CA ALA A 188 -5.27 17.54 15.82
C ALA A 188 -4.49 16.45 16.58
N LEU A 189 -3.78 15.61 15.83
CA LEU A 189 -2.86 14.64 16.38
C LEU A 189 -1.53 15.35 16.73
N ARG A 190 -1.10 15.20 17.98
CA ARG A 190 0.05 15.89 18.58
C ARG A 190 1.10 14.96 19.20
N LYS A 191 0.82 13.66 19.26
CA LYS A 191 1.70 12.65 19.87
C LYS A 191 1.41 11.25 19.32
N GLY A 192 2.27 10.31 19.66
CA GLY A 192 2.17 8.90 19.25
C GLY A 192 3.00 8.60 18.01
N ASN A 193 2.64 7.56 17.28
CA ASN A 193 3.36 7.18 16.05
C ASN A 193 3.04 8.19 14.93
N LEU A 194 4.05 8.97 14.52
CA LEU A 194 3.91 10.02 13.49
C LEU A 194 3.48 9.46 12.13
N GLY A 195 4.02 8.31 11.73
CA GLY A 195 3.63 7.66 10.46
C GLY A 195 2.15 7.27 10.45
N ASN A 196 1.63 6.75 11.58
CA ASN A 196 0.21 6.46 11.72
C ASN A 196 -0.65 7.74 11.67
N ALA A 197 -0.22 8.81 12.34
CA ALA A 197 -0.95 10.08 12.31
C ALA A 197 -1.10 10.64 10.89
N ILE A 198 0.00 10.68 10.14
CA ILE A 198 0.01 11.12 8.73
C ILE A 198 -0.81 10.16 7.86
N ARG A 199 -0.70 8.84 8.08
CA ARG A 199 -1.51 7.83 7.37
C ARG A 199 -3.00 8.00 7.60
N ALA A 200 -3.43 8.36 8.82
CA ALA A 200 -4.82 8.68 9.14
C ALA A 200 -5.27 9.92 8.37
N SER A 201 -4.49 11.00 8.44
CA SER A 201 -4.75 12.27 7.75
C SER A 201 -4.85 12.13 6.22
N MET A 202 -4.27 11.09 5.62
CA MET A 202 -4.35 10.78 4.18
C MET A 202 -5.40 9.71 3.84
N THR A 203 -6.27 9.31 4.76
CA THR A 203 -7.28 8.28 4.49
C THR A 203 -8.48 8.85 3.74
N PHE A 204 -8.32 9.04 2.43
CA PHE A 204 -9.41 9.46 1.56
C PHE A 204 -10.49 8.35 1.50
N PRO A 205 -11.76 8.63 1.83
CA PRO A 205 -12.83 7.64 1.85
C PRO A 205 -12.96 6.87 0.53
N PHE A 206 -13.23 5.56 0.61
CA PHE A 206 -13.36 4.64 -0.54
C PHE A 206 -12.10 4.44 -1.40
N TYR A 207 -11.03 5.20 -1.17
CA TYR A 207 -9.76 4.98 -1.86
C TYR A 207 -8.81 4.18 -0.98
N PHE A 208 -8.58 4.64 0.25
CA PHE A 208 -7.73 3.96 1.24
C PHE A 208 -8.54 3.35 2.39
N LYS A 209 -8.05 2.23 2.91
CA LYS A 209 -8.62 1.61 4.11
C LYS A 209 -8.38 2.52 5.33
N PRO A 210 -9.42 2.81 6.14
CA PRO A 210 -9.24 3.60 7.35
C PRO A 210 -8.50 2.82 8.43
N ILE A 211 -7.77 3.56 9.24
CA ILE A 211 -6.97 3.03 10.36
C ILE A 211 -7.58 3.48 11.68
N LYS A 212 -7.28 2.74 12.74
CA LYS A 212 -7.69 3.10 14.10
C LYS A 212 -6.51 3.62 14.88
N ILE A 213 -6.68 4.75 15.54
CA ILE A 213 -5.71 5.31 16.49
C ILE A 213 -6.46 5.55 17.79
N ASP A 214 -5.97 5.00 18.90
CA ASP A 214 -6.59 5.09 20.23
C ASP A 214 -8.08 4.69 20.25
N GLY A 215 -8.43 3.65 19.47
CA GLY A 215 -9.80 3.15 19.34
C GLY A 215 -10.72 3.96 18.42
N ARG A 216 -10.31 5.14 17.97
CA ARG A 216 -11.06 6.01 17.04
C ARG A 216 -10.78 5.62 15.59
N LEU A 217 -11.82 5.59 14.76
CA LEU A 217 -11.68 5.33 13.33
C LEU A 217 -11.46 6.65 12.60
N LEU A 218 -10.25 6.85 12.09
CA LEU A 218 -9.86 8.14 11.51
C LEU A 218 -9.84 8.11 9.98
N PHE A 219 -10.24 9.24 9.41
CA PHE A 219 -10.27 9.53 7.97
C PHE A 219 -9.43 10.79 7.68
N ASP A 220 -9.34 11.14 6.39
CA ASP A 220 -8.69 12.37 5.95
C ASP A 220 -9.29 13.60 6.65
N GLY A 221 -8.42 14.44 7.23
CA GLY A 221 -8.85 15.65 7.94
C GLY A 221 -9.60 16.65 7.07
N GLY A 222 -9.41 16.58 5.74
CA GLY A 222 -10.06 17.45 4.77
C GLY A 222 -11.58 17.37 4.78
N MET A 223 -12.16 16.33 5.41
CA MET A 223 -13.61 16.18 5.60
C MET A 223 -14.22 17.23 6.54
N TYR A 224 -13.46 17.72 7.52
CA TYR A 224 -13.95 18.65 8.54
C TYR A 224 -13.07 19.89 8.70
N ASN A 225 -11.77 19.78 8.42
CA ASN A 225 -10.84 20.90 8.49
C ASN A 225 -9.70 20.69 7.48
N ASN A 226 -9.93 21.16 6.23
CA ASN A 226 -8.94 21.06 5.16
C ASN A 226 -7.84 22.14 5.25
N PHE A 227 -7.99 23.17 6.08
CA PHE A 227 -7.01 24.23 6.27
C PHE A 227 -6.91 24.61 7.76
N PRO A 228 -5.98 23.99 8.50
CA PRO A 228 -6.01 24.01 9.98
C PRO A 228 -5.38 25.27 10.59
N ALA A 229 -5.85 26.44 10.16
CA ALA A 229 -5.41 27.73 10.67
C ALA A 229 -5.95 28.02 12.08
N ASP A 230 -7.15 27.54 12.38
CA ASP A 230 -7.74 27.51 13.73
C ASP A 230 -6.85 26.72 14.71
N ILE A 231 -6.43 25.51 14.34
CA ILE A 231 -5.57 24.67 15.17
C ILE A 231 -4.20 25.32 15.38
N MET A 232 -3.64 25.94 14.34
CA MET A 232 -2.39 26.70 14.46
C MET A 232 -2.54 27.85 15.46
N TYR A 233 -3.63 28.61 15.36
CA TYR A 233 -3.93 29.75 16.23
C TYR A 233 -4.17 29.32 17.68
N ASP A 234 -4.99 28.29 17.89
CA ASP A 234 -5.46 27.85 19.21
C ASP A 234 -4.48 26.94 19.96
N GLU A 235 -3.60 26.19 19.28
CA GLU A 235 -2.67 25.26 19.96
C GLU A 235 -1.25 25.78 20.07
N PHE A 236 -0.75 26.54 19.09
CA PHE A 236 0.64 27.03 19.08
C PHE A 236 0.77 28.52 19.42
N TYR A 237 -0.29 29.31 19.23
CA TYR A 237 -0.30 30.76 19.47
C TYR A 237 0.88 31.51 18.80
N PRO A 238 1.15 31.31 17.50
CA PRO A 238 2.21 32.04 16.82
C PRO A 238 1.85 33.53 16.66
N GLU A 239 2.87 34.37 16.56
CA GLU A 239 2.68 35.80 16.28
C GLU A 239 2.24 36.06 14.83
N ILE A 240 2.70 35.21 13.90
CA ILE A 240 2.39 35.27 12.45
C ILE A 240 1.94 33.90 11.96
N ILE A 241 0.89 33.86 11.14
CA ILE A 241 0.45 32.64 10.44
C ILE A 241 0.63 32.82 8.93
N ILE A 242 1.40 31.94 8.32
CA ILE A 242 1.54 31.83 6.87
C ILE A 242 0.74 30.61 6.42
N GLY A 243 -0.31 30.84 5.64
CA GLY A 243 -1.14 29.79 5.06
C GLY A 243 -0.72 29.44 3.64
N SER A 244 -0.73 28.16 3.29
CA SER A 244 -0.61 27.69 1.91
C SER A 244 -1.85 26.91 1.51
N ARG A 245 -2.59 27.44 0.53
CA ARG A 245 -3.81 26.83 0.01
C ARG A 245 -3.52 26.06 -1.27
N ALA A 246 -3.53 24.75 -1.21
CA ALA A 246 -3.35 23.85 -2.36
C ALA A 246 -4.68 23.28 -2.91
N SER A 247 -5.78 24.01 -2.75
CA SER A 247 -7.10 23.62 -3.24
C SER A 247 -7.74 24.74 -4.06
N LEU A 248 -8.28 24.38 -5.24
CA LEU A 248 -9.01 25.27 -6.13
C LEU A 248 -10.44 25.58 -5.65
N GLY A 249 -10.90 24.96 -4.55
CA GLY A 249 -12.33 24.95 -4.21
C GLY A 249 -13.14 24.13 -5.22
N PHE A 250 -14.45 24.38 -5.33
CA PHE A 250 -15.33 23.65 -6.24
C PHE A 250 -14.94 23.89 -7.71
N GLY A 251 -14.12 23.01 -8.26
CA GLY A 251 -13.92 22.87 -9.71
C GLY A 251 -15.22 22.45 -10.41
N LYS A 252 -15.16 22.24 -11.73
CA LYS A 252 -16.32 21.78 -12.49
C LYS A 252 -16.64 20.33 -12.09
N ILE A 253 -17.62 20.13 -11.21
CA ILE A 253 -18.07 18.79 -10.81
C ILE A 253 -18.58 18.06 -12.05
N LEU A 254 -17.89 16.97 -12.44
CA LEU A 254 -18.32 16.12 -13.54
C LEU A 254 -19.31 15.07 -13.01
N GLU A 255 -20.42 14.86 -13.74
CA GLU A 255 -21.45 13.88 -13.37
C GLU A 255 -20.91 12.45 -13.30
N ASP A 256 -19.89 12.13 -14.10
CA ASP A 256 -19.28 10.80 -14.21
C ASP A 256 -18.00 10.62 -13.36
N ASP A 257 -17.59 11.62 -12.57
CA ASP A 257 -16.40 11.54 -11.71
C ASP A 257 -16.76 11.53 -10.22
N ILE A 258 -16.88 10.31 -9.68
CA ILE A 258 -17.15 10.08 -8.24
C ILE A 258 -16.08 10.69 -7.34
N THR A 259 -14.81 10.75 -7.79
CA THR A 259 -13.72 11.29 -6.95
C THR A 259 -13.85 12.80 -6.78
N SER A 260 -14.16 13.51 -7.86
CA SER A 260 -14.45 14.95 -7.84
C SER A 260 -15.71 15.27 -7.02
N GLN A 261 -16.74 14.43 -7.09
CA GLN A 261 -17.96 14.59 -6.27
C GLN A 261 -17.67 14.40 -4.78
N LEU A 262 -16.89 13.38 -4.41
CA LEU A 262 -16.48 13.16 -3.03
C LEU A 262 -15.60 14.31 -2.53
N GLU A 263 -14.60 14.76 -3.30
CA GLU A 263 -13.77 15.92 -2.93
C GLU A 263 -14.64 17.16 -2.66
N ALA A 264 -15.59 17.46 -3.54
CA ALA A 264 -16.53 18.57 -3.37
C ALA A 264 -17.39 18.41 -2.11
N MET A 265 -17.95 17.22 -1.85
CA MET A 265 -18.75 16.97 -0.65
C MET A 265 -17.93 17.14 0.62
N LEU A 266 -16.69 16.62 0.64
CA LEU A 266 -15.85 16.59 1.83
C LEU A 266 -15.23 17.94 2.16
N THR A 267 -14.88 18.75 1.14
CA THR A 267 -14.18 20.03 1.34
C THR A 267 -15.12 21.24 1.34
N SER A 268 -16.42 21.04 1.10
CA SER A 268 -17.43 22.10 0.92
C SER A 268 -17.57 23.10 2.08
N GLY A 269 -17.24 22.68 3.31
CA GLY A 269 -17.32 23.50 4.51
C GLY A 269 -15.99 24.08 4.98
N THR A 270 -14.93 24.03 4.18
CA THR A 270 -13.60 24.50 4.62
C THR A 270 -13.56 26.02 4.70
N ASP A 271 -13.21 26.52 5.88
CA ASP A 271 -12.80 27.91 6.07
C ASP A 271 -11.30 28.07 5.76
N TYR A 272 -10.96 29.00 4.87
CA TYR A 272 -9.58 29.33 4.51
C TYR A 272 -9.13 30.68 5.11
N GLU A 273 -9.97 31.30 5.95
CA GLU A 273 -9.63 32.52 6.65
C GLU A 273 -8.57 32.24 7.73
N ILE A 274 -7.63 33.15 7.86
CA ILE A 274 -6.62 33.10 8.91
C ILE A 274 -7.17 33.89 10.10
N PRO A 275 -7.26 33.31 11.32
CA PRO A 275 -7.91 33.97 12.46
C PRO A 275 -7.23 35.23 13.01
N CYS A 276 -6.12 35.69 12.41
CA CYS A 276 -5.34 36.82 12.88
C CYS A 276 -5.06 37.85 11.77
N ASP A 277 -5.01 39.13 12.17
CA ASP A 277 -4.79 40.26 11.26
C ASP A 277 -3.40 40.21 10.58
N ASN A 278 -2.43 39.59 11.24
CA ASN A 278 -1.05 39.44 10.76
C ASN A 278 -0.84 38.15 9.94
N GLY A 279 -1.92 37.57 9.40
CA GLY A 279 -1.88 36.38 8.57
C GLY A 279 -1.54 36.68 7.10
N VAL A 280 -0.83 35.76 6.45
CA VAL A 280 -0.60 35.81 4.98
C VAL A 280 -1.02 34.50 4.34
N LEU A 281 -1.96 34.56 3.39
CA LEU A 281 -2.39 33.42 2.60
C LEU A 281 -1.67 33.37 1.26
N ILE A 282 -0.99 32.27 0.97
CA ILE A 282 -0.32 31.99 -0.30
C ILE A 282 -1.22 31.07 -1.13
N GLU A 283 -1.58 31.54 -2.32
CA GLU A 283 -2.43 30.82 -3.28
C GLU A 283 -1.65 30.52 -4.58
N PRO A 284 -1.06 29.32 -4.71
CA PRO A 284 -0.44 28.86 -5.94
C PRO A 284 -1.43 28.81 -7.11
N THR A 285 -0.94 29.01 -8.32
CA THR A 285 -1.74 28.80 -9.53
C THR A 285 -1.82 27.29 -9.82
N LEU A 286 -3.00 26.70 -9.62
CA LEU A 286 -3.20 25.25 -9.74
C LEU A 286 -3.96 24.91 -11.03
N ARG A 287 -3.66 23.75 -11.60
CA ARG A 287 -4.44 23.13 -12.68
C ARG A 287 -5.56 22.31 -12.06
N ASP A 288 -6.71 22.30 -12.73
CA ASP A 288 -7.84 21.44 -12.36
C ASP A 288 -7.52 19.99 -12.75
N VAL A 289 -7.03 19.23 -11.77
CA VAL A 289 -6.66 17.81 -11.89
C VAL A 289 -7.18 17.05 -10.67
N ASN A 290 -7.44 15.76 -10.86
CA ASN A 290 -7.91 14.89 -9.79
C ASN A 290 -6.88 14.79 -8.66
N VAL A 291 -7.35 14.57 -7.44
CA VAL A 291 -6.53 14.52 -6.21
C VAL A 291 -5.42 13.46 -6.23
N ILE A 292 -5.50 12.47 -7.11
CA ILE A 292 -4.52 11.40 -7.27
C ILE A 292 -3.68 11.52 -8.56
N ASP A 293 -3.81 12.61 -9.33
CA ASP A 293 -3.04 12.82 -10.56
C ASP A 293 -1.72 13.55 -10.32
N PHE A 294 -0.66 12.77 -10.05
CA PHE A 294 0.68 13.29 -9.75
C PHE A 294 1.54 13.61 -10.99
N ARG A 295 1.00 13.51 -12.21
CA ARG A 295 1.77 13.77 -13.44
C ARG A 295 2.29 15.21 -13.55
N TYR A 296 1.64 16.15 -12.87
CA TYR A 296 2.00 17.58 -12.87
C TYR A 296 2.74 18.04 -11.61
N THR A 297 3.27 17.10 -10.81
CA THR A 297 3.95 17.39 -9.52
C THR A 297 4.98 18.51 -9.63
N ARG A 298 5.88 18.47 -10.64
CA ARG A 298 6.88 19.54 -10.83
C ARG A 298 6.24 20.92 -11.05
N ALA A 299 5.20 21.00 -11.87
CA ALA A 299 4.52 22.26 -12.14
C ALA A 299 3.83 22.83 -10.90
N PHE A 300 3.32 21.97 -10.00
CA PHE A 300 2.76 22.41 -8.72
C PHE A 300 3.84 22.97 -7.78
N ILE A 301 4.99 22.30 -7.67
CA ILE A 301 6.14 22.78 -6.88
C ILE A 301 6.58 24.16 -7.38
N ASP A 302 6.78 24.31 -8.70
CA ASP A 302 7.20 25.58 -9.31
C ASP A 302 6.17 26.69 -9.05
N SER A 303 4.87 26.37 -9.17
CA SER A 303 3.78 27.30 -8.91
C SER A 303 3.76 27.78 -7.46
N GLY A 304 3.94 26.86 -6.49
CA GLY A 304 4.02 27.20 -5.07
C GLY A 304 5.19 28.11 -4.74
N TYR A 305 6.35 27.84 -5.33
CA TYR A 305 7.56 28.68 -5.19
C TYR A 305 7.33 30.10 -5.72
N VAL A 306 6.79 30.24 -6.93
CA VAL A 306 6.51 31.56 -7.54
C VAL A 306 5.46 32.32 -6.73
N ALA A 307 4.41 31.66 -6.25
CA ALA A 307 3.38 32.29 -5.43
C ALA A 307 3.92 32.80 -4.10
N ALA A 308 4.74 32.01 -3.41
CA ALA A 308 5.39 32.43 -2.16
C ALA A 308 6.33 33.62 -2.37
N LYS A 309 7.16 33.60 -3.43
CA LYS A 309 8.03 34.75 -3.78
C LYS A 309 7.24 36.02 -4.08
N ARG A 310 6.06 35.92 -4.70
CA ARG A 310 5.17 37.07 -4.94
C ARG A 310 4.62 37.66 -3.64
N MET A 311 4.31 36.82 -2.66
CA MET A 311 3.79 37.24 -1.36
C MET A 311 4.90 37.68 -0.39
N MET A 312 6.17 37.46 -0.72
CA MET A 312 7.30 37.76 0.16
C MET A 312 7.35 39.19 0.68
N PRO A 313 7.05 40.26 -0.10
CA PRO A 313 6.98 41.62 0.44
C PRO A 313 5.95 41.79 1.56
N GLN A 314 4.80 41.11 1.45
CA GLN A 314 3.76 41.13 2.49
C GLN A 314 4.17 40.28 3.70
N ILE A 315 4.79 39.12 3.48
CA ILE A 315 5.34 38.31 4.58
C ILE A 315 6.39 39.10 5.35
N ARG A 316 7.30 39.79 4.66
CA ARG A 316 8.34 40.64 5.24
C ARG A 316 7.82 41.91 5.91
N ALA A 317 6.57 42.30 5.65
CA ALA A 317 5.93 43.38 6.41
C ALA A 317 5.57 42.94 7.85
N TYR A 318 5.34 41.64 8.07
CA TYR A 318 5.00 41.08 9.38
C TYR A 318 6.17 40.34 10.04
N VAL A 319 7.02 39.69 9.25
CA VAL A 319 8.18 38.89 9.71
C VAL A 319 9.48 39.65 9.45
N TYR A 320 10.00 40.30 10.49
CA TYR A 320 11.29 40.99 10.46
C TYR A 320 12.46 40.07 10.83
N ASP A 321 12.20 38.98 11.56
CA ASP A 321 13.22 38.00 11.89
C ASP A 321 13.72 37.25 10.65
N THR A 322 14.99 36.83 10.71
CA THR A 322 15.62 36.08 9.63
C THR A 322 16.50 34.99 10.20
N ILE A 323 16.31 33.76 9.72
CA ILE A 323 17.21 32.64 10.01
C ILE A 323 18.19 32.46 8.85
N ASN A 324 19.47 32.28 9.17
CA ASN A 324 20.48 31.95 8.18
C ASN A 324 20.32 30.49 7.75
N MET A 325 20.42 30.21 6.45
CA MET A 325 20.40 28.86 5.88
C MET A 325 21.44 27.92 6.51
N GLU A 326 22.63 28.43 6.83
CA GLU A 326 23.66 27.63 7.50
C GLU A 326 23.25 27.22 8.93
N GLU A 327 22.58 28.12 9.65
CA GLU A 327 22.04 27.81 10.98
C GLU A 327 20.90 26.79 10.91
N LEU A 328 19.99 26.96 9.95
CA LEU A 328 18.87 26.05 9.71
C LEU A 328 19.38 24.64 9.39
N GLU A 329 20.37 24.53 8.51
CA GLU A 329 20.97 23.24 8.17
C GLU A 329 21.73 22.61 9.35
N ARG A 330 22.40 23.43 10.17
CA ARG A 330 23.01 22.95 11.42
C ARG A 330 21.97 22.39 12.40
N LYS A 331 20.83 23.07 12.59
CA LYS A 331 19.71 22.59 13.42
C LYS A 331 19.16 21.27 12.87
N ARG A 332 19.01 21.17 11.54
CA ARG A 332 18.53 19.97 10.84
C ARG A 332 19.48 18.78 11.04
N GLN A 333 20.78 19.01 10.91
CA GLN A 333 21.81 17.98 11.14
C GLN A 333 21.85 17.53 12.60
N ALA A 334 21.72 18.46 13.55
CA ALA A 334 21.65 18.12 14.98
C ALA A 334 20.45 17.22 15.30
N PHE A 335 19.27 17.51 14.74
CA PHE A 335 18.09 16.66 14.92
C PHE A 335 18.24 15.29 14.24
N ARG A 336 18.83 15.23 13.04
CA ARG A 336 19.07 13.95 12.35
C ARG A 336 20.09 13.07 13.06
N ALA A 337 21.09 13.67 13.70
CA ALA A 337 22.14 12.94 14.42
C ALA A 337 21.61 12.17 15.64
N ILE A 338 20.49 12.60 16.23
CA ILE A 338 19.86 11.90 17.37
C ILE A 338 18.89 10.80 16.95
N GLN A 339 18.59 10.65 15.65
CA GLN A 339 17.65 9.63 15.17
C GLN A 339 18.27 8.23 15.26
N PRO A 340 17.60 7.27 15.95
CA PRO A 340 18.10 5.92 16.07
C PRO A 340 18.04 5.17 14.72
N PRO A 341 18.96 4.22 14.47
CA PRO A 341 18.91 3.39 13.28
C PRO A 341 17.68 2.47 13.28
N LEU A 342 17.08 2.25 12.11
CA LEU A 342 15.91 1.38 11.93
C LEU A 342 16.35 -0.10 11.92
N ILE A 343 16.67 -0.61 13.10
CA ILE A 343 17.04 -2.01 13.36
C ILE A 343 15.99 -2.61 14.28
N ILE A 344 15.47 -3.76 13.89
CA ILE A 344 14.39 -4.46 14.59
C ILE A 344 14.98 -5.52 15.52
N ASP A 345 14.61 -5.49 16.80
CA ASP A 345 14.99 -6.47 17.83
C ASP A 345 13.92 -7.57 17.95
N ARG A 346 12.66 -7.19 18.18
CA ARG A 346 11.56 -8.15 18.39
C ARG A 346 10.40 -7.92 17.44
N ILE A 347 9.64 -8.99 17.20
CA ILE A 347 8.37 -8.92 16.48
C ILE A 347 7.24 -9.43 17.35
N TYR A 348 6.20 -8.62 17.44
CA TYR A 348 4.92 -8.94 18.05
C TYR A 348 3.87 -9.06 16.94
N VAL A 349 3.12 -10.16 16.96
CA VAL A 349 2.05 -10.41 15.99
C VAL A 349 0.73 -10.43 16.75
N GLU A 350 -0.18 -9.56 16.33
CA GLU A 350 -1.47 -9.31 16.96
C GLU A 350 -2.61 -9.55 15.96
N GLY A 351 -3.85 -9.64 16.46
CA GLY A 351 -5.05 -9.79 15.61
C GLY A 351 -5.38 -11.23 15.16
N ILE A 352 -4.53 -12.20 15.48
CA ILE A 352 -4.68 -13.62 15.14
C ILE A 352 -4.42 -14.54 16.36
N ASP A 353 -4.84 -15.80 16.27
CA ASP A 353 -4.66 -16.79 17.35
C ASP A 353 -3.21 -17.31 17.44
N GLU A 354 -2.87 -18.03 18.52
CA GLU A 354 -1.51 -18.54 18.76
C GLU A 354 -1.00 -19.49 17.66
N ASN A 355 -1.87 -20.30 17.04
CA ASN A 355 -1.48 -21.21 15.96
C ASN A 355 -1.11 -20.41 14.70
N GLN A 356 -1.90 -19.40 14.41
CA GLN A 356 -1.69 -18.48 13.29
C GLN A 356 -0.45 -17.61 13.52
N THR A 357 -0.22 -17.12 14.73
CA THR A 357 1.01 -16.40 15.11
C THR A 357 2.26 -17.25 14.89
N ARG A 358 2.22 -18.54 15.26
CA ARG A 358 3.33 -19.46 14.96
C ARG A 358 3.58 -19.61 13.46
N TYR A 359 2.53 -19.60 12.63
CA TYR A 359 2.66 -19.62 11.18
C TYR A 359 3.37 -18.36 10.64
N VAL A 360 2.93 -17.18 11.10
CA VAL A 360 3.50 -15.88 10.71
C VAL A 360 4.98 -15.78 11.12
N ASN A 361 5.30 -16.12 12.37
CA ASN A 361 6.66 -16.06 12.89
C ASN A 361 7.62 -16.99 12.11
N ARG A 362 7.16 -18.21 11.76
CA ARG A 362 7.94 -19.13 10.92
C ARG A 362 8.16 -18.60 9.50
N LEU A 363 7.21 -17.84 8.95
CA LEU A 363 7.35 -17.26 7.62
C LEU A 363 8.31 -16.08 7.59
N LEU A 364 8.32 -15.24 8.64
CA LEU A 364 9.20 -14.09 8.75
C LEU A 364 10.68 -14.49 8.92
N ARG A 365 10.98 -15.69 9.44
CA ARG A 365 12.33 -16.30 9.45
C ARG A 365 13.40 -15.43 10.10
N LEU A 366 13.03 -14.73 11.16
CA LEU A 366 13.97 -13.93 11.92
C LEU A 366 14.47 -14.83 13.03
N GLY A 367 15.78 -15.07 13.05
CA GLY A 367 16.44 -15.69 14.20
C GLY A 367 16.43 -14.74 15.40
N GLU A 368 17.20 -15.06 16.42
CA GLU A 368 17.41 -14.18 17.59
C GLU A 368 18.33 -12.97 17.27
N GLU A 369 18.55 -12.67 16.00
CA GLU A 369 19.44 -11.59 15.55
C GLU A 369 18.66 -10.34 15.17
N GLN A 370 19.23 -9.19 15.52
CA GLN A 370 18.75 -7.87 15.12
C GLN A 370 18.75 -7.72 13.60
N VAL A 371 17.64 -7.25 13.04
CA VAL A 371 17.44 -7.20 11.59
C VAL A 371 17.25 -5.76 11.09
N PRO A 372 18.06 -5.30 10.12
CA PRO A 372 17.82 -4.01 9.46
C PRO A 372 16.47 -3.99 8.75
N LEU A 373 15.78 -2.84 8.78
CA LEU A 373 14.46 -2.67 8.17
C LEU A 373 14.42 -3.07 6.69
N GLU A 374 15.49 -2.86 5.93
CA GLU A 374 15.58 -3.28 4.52
C GLU A 374 15.45 -4.80 4.30
N LYS A 375 16.04 -5.59 5.20
CA LYS A 375 15.89 -7.05 5.17
C LYS A 375 14.49 -7.44 5.61
N MET A 376 13.93 -6.73 6.61
CA MET A 376 12.57 -6.92 7.07
C MET A 376 11.53 -6.67 5.99
N LYS A 377 11.70 -5.60 5.21
CA LYS A 377 10.80 -5.21 4.11
C LYS A 377 10.55 -6.37 3.15
N LYS A 378 11.61 -7.11 2.79
CA LYS A 378 11.51 -8.29 1.92
C LYS A 378 10.70 -9.42 2.56
N GLU A 379 10.89 -9.70 3.85
CA GLU A 379 10.14 -10.75 4.54
C GLU A 379 8.68 -10.33 4.79
N TYR A 380 8.44 -9.06 5.10
CA TYR A 380 7.10 -8.47 5.23
C TYR A 380 6.29 -8.65 3.95
N PHE A 381 6.83 -8.32 2.77
CA PHE A 381 6.10 -8.48 1.51
C PHE A 381 5.87 -9.94 1.11
N LYS A 382 6.67 -10.90 1.60
CA LYS A 382 6.36 -12.33 1.44
C LYS A 382 5.14 -12.75 2.25
N LEU A 383 4.96 -12.17 3.44
CA LEU A 383 3.78 -12.39 4.28
C LEU A 383 2.53 -11.77 3.64
N VAL A 384 2.63 -10.54 3.13
CA VAL A 384 1.57 -9.85 2.37
C VAL A 384 1.11 -10.64 1.15
N ALA A 385 2.03 -11.38 0.50
CA ALA A 385 1.71 -12.16 -0.70
C ALA A 385 0.84 -13.40 -0.42
N ASP A 386 0.64 -13.81 0.84
CA ASP A 386 -0.25 -14.93 1.17
C ASP A 386 -1.71 -14.48 1.16
N GLU A 387 -2.48 -14.98 0.18
CA GLU A 387 -3.91 -14.60 0.00
C GLU A 387 -4.82 -15.02 1.17
N LYS A 388 -4.32 -15.77 2.15
CA LYS A 388 -5.05 -16.12 3.37
C LYS A 388 -4.98 -15.01 4.42
N ILE A 389 -4.17 -13.98 4.18
CA ILE A 389 -4.06 -12.78 5.00
C ILE A 389 -4.69 -11.62 4.22
N ASN A 390 -5.68 -10.95 4.82
CA ASN A 390 -6.39 -9.83 4.20
C ASN A 390 -5.52 -8.56 4.17
N HIS A 391 -4.92 -8.26 5.32
CA HIS A 391 -4.19 -7.02 5.55
C HIS A 391 -3.28 -7.19 6.76
N ILE A 392 -2.12 -6.54 6.70
CA ILE A 392 -1.14 -6.49 7.77
C ILE A 392 -0.83 -5.01 7.96
N PHE A 393 -1.04 -4.50 9.16
CA PHE A 393 -0.67 -3.13 9.49
C PHE A 393 0.59 -3.14 10.34
N PRO A 394 1.73 -2.65 9.82
CA PRO A 394 2.99 -2.66 10.56
C PRO A 394 3.16 -1.39 11.39
N GLN A 395 3.75 -1.51 12.57
CA GLN A 395 4.13 -0.40 13.45
C GLN A 395 5.52 -0.66 14.05
N LEU A 396 6.29 0.40 14.27
CA LEU A 396 7.56 0.34 15.01
C LEU A 396 7.45 1.15 16.30
N GLU A 397 7.89 0.53 17.39
CA GLU A 397 8.02 1.15 18.70
C GLU A 397 9.49 1.09 19.15
N PHE A 398 10.05 2.21 19.61
CA PHE A 398 11.44 2.28 19.99
C PHE A 398 11.60 1.87 21.45
N ASN A 399 12.44 0.87 21.67
CA ASN A 399 12.74 0.36 22.99
C ASN A 399 13.98 1.07 23.54
N TYR A 400 13.77 2.07 24.41
CA TYR A 400 14.84 2.86 25.03
C TYR A 400 15.82 2.02 25.88
N ALA A 401 15.41 0.83 26.33
CA ALA A 401 16.28 -0.05 27.11
C ALA A 401 17.27 -0.83 26.22
N THR A 402 16.85 -1.26 25.03
CA THR A 402 17.70 -2.01 24.10
C THR A 402 18.38 -1.11 23.07
N GLY A 403 17.83 0.06 22.79
CA GLY A 403 18.30 0.98 21.74
C GLY A 403 17.85 0.58 20.32
N PHE A 404 16.88 -0.33 20.21
CA PHE A 404 16.38 -0.87 18.94
C PHE A 404 14.85 -0.77 18.85
N PHE A 405 14.30 -1.05 17.67
CA PHE A 405 12.86 -1.03 17.44
C PHE A 405 12.22 -2.40 17.64
N ASP A 406 11.06 -2.42 18.27
CA ASP A 406 10.14 -3.54 18.31
C ASP A 406 9.08 -3.36 17.22
N MET A 407 8.85 -4.39 16.41
CA MET A 407 7.89 -4.35 15.31
C MET A 407 6.58 -5.03 15.70
N HIS A 408 5.49 -4.27 15.67
CA HIS A 408 4.13 -4.79 15.89
C HIS A 408 3.44 -4.98 14.54
N LEU A 409 2.87 -6.16 14.31
CA LEU A 409 2.12 -6.51 13.11
C LEU A 409 0.67 -6.84 13.50
N ASP A 410 -0.28 -5.93 13.24
CA ASP A 410 -1.72 -6.22 13.32
C ASP A 410 -2.14 -6.98 12.07
N VAL A 411 -2.27 -8.30 12.20
CA VAL A 411 -2.59 -9.21 11.11
C VAL A 411 -4.09 -9.49 11.11
N ARG A 412 -4.73 -9.31 9.95
CA ARG A 412 -6.12 -9.70 9.75
C ARG A 412 -6.22 -10.85 8.76
N ARG A 413 -6.79 -11.96 9.22
CA ARG A 413 -7.15 -13.11 8.38
C ARG A 413 -8.08 -12.70 7.23
N GLU A 414 -7.87 -13.30 6.05
CA GLU A 414 -8.82 -13.22 4.93
C GLU A 414 -10.10 -13.98 5.22
N LYS A 415 -11.21 -13.50 4.65
CA LYS A 415 -12.49 -14.19 4.76
C LYS A 415 -12.39 -15.62 4.23
N ASP A 416 -13.08 -16.54 4.89
CA ASP A 416 -12.92 -17.98 4.70
C ASP A 416 -13.32 -18.47 3.30
N ILE A 417 -14.41 -17.93 2.76
CA ILE A 417 -14.99 -18.39 1.49
C ILE A 417 -14.85 -17.30 0.44
N MET A 418 -14.31 -17.65 -0.72
CA MET A 418 -14.29 -16.82 -1.90
C MET A 418 -15.10 -17.49 -3.01
N VAL A 419 -16.06 -16.76 -3.57
CA VAL A 419 -16.85 -17.19 -4.72
C VAL A 419 -16.47 -16.31 -5.90
N GLU A 420 -16.06 -16.93 -6.99
CA GLU A 420 -15.56 -16.26 -8.18
C GLU A 420 -16.48 -16.55 -9.36
N PHE A 421 -16.76 -15.51 -10.15
CA PHE A 421 -17.53 -15.62 -11.39
C PHE A 421 -16.66 -15.17 -12.55
N GLY A 422 -16.94 -15.64 -13.76
CA GLY A 422 -16.12 -15.34 -14.91
C GLY A 422 -16.51 -16.07 -16.17
N GLY A 423 -15.59 -16.08 -17.13
CA GLY A 423 -15.77 -16.83 -18.36
C GLY A 423 -14.87 -16.34 -19.49
N ASN A 424 -15.04 -16.98 -20.64
CA ASN A 424 -14.47 -16.56 -21.91
C ASN A 424 -15.61 -16.22 -22.88
N VAL A 425 -15.54 -15.04 -23.50
CA VAL A 425 -16.47 -14.57 -24.52
C VAL A 425 -15.68 -14.31 -25.81
N SER A 426 -16.09 -14.98 -26.87
CA SER A 426 -15.45 -14.97 -28.17
C SER A 426 -16.48 -15.13 -29.28
N SER A 427 -16.10 -14.78 -30.51
CA SER A 427 -16.88 -15.05 -31.73
C SER A 427 -16.84 -16.52 -32.16
N ALA A 428 -15.99 -17.33 -31.52
CA ALA A 428 -15.85 -18.76 -31.75
C ALA A 428 -16.75 -19.55 -30.77
N PRO A 429 -17.06 -20.83 -31.07
CA PRO A 429 -17.90 -21.68 -30.22
C PRO A 429 -17.20 -22.16 -28.93
N ILE A 430 -16.20 -21.42 -28.42
CA ILE A 430 -15.39 -21.75 -27.24
C ILE A 430 -15.81 -20.96 -25.99
N ASN A 431 -16.99 -20.35 -26.04
CA ASN A 431 -17.53 -19.57 -24.94
C ASN A 431 -17.80 -20.48 -23.74
N SER A 432 -17.36 -20.05 -22.57
CA SER A 432 -17.52 -20.78 -21.31
C SER A 432 -17.81 -19.82 -20.18
N ALA A 433 -18.76 -20.19 -19.31
CA ALA A 433 -18.94 -19.57 -18.02
C ALA A 433 -17.99 -20.21 -17.01
N TYR A 434 -17.54 -19.43 -16.03
CA TYR A 434 -16.67 -19.88 -14.94
C TYR A 434 -17.32 -19.57 -13.60
N ILE A 435 -17.32 -20.58 -12.72
CA ILE A 435 -17.69 -20.45 -11.32
C ILE A 435 -16.59 -21.10 -10.49
N GLY A 436 -15.99 -20.35 -9.58
CA GLY A 436 -15.00 -20.82 -8.63
C GLY A 436 -15.51 -20.70 -7.20
N VAL A 437 -15.23 -21.69 -6.37
CA VAL A 437 -15.41 -21.61 -4.91
C VAL A 437 -14.10 -21.98 -4.26
N ARG A 438 -13.59 -21.12 -3.38
CA ARG A 438 -12.38 -21.36 -2.62
C ARG A 438 -12.65 -21.21 -1.14
N TYR A 439 -12.11 -22.13 -0.35
CA TYR A 439 -12.12 -22.11 1.10
C TYR A 439 -10.68 -21.99 1.62
N ASN A 440 -10.40 -20.94 2.38
CA ASN A 440 -9.10 -20.68 2.99
C ASN A 440 -9.16 -21.01 4.48
N LEU A 441 -8.17 -21.76 4.97
CA LEU A 441 -7.99 -22.09 6.38
C LEU A 441 -6.58 -21.68 6.81
N LEU A 442 -6.50 -20.79 7.79
CA LEU A 442 -5.25 -20.37 8.40
C LEU A 442 -5.16 -20.94 9.81
N GLY A 443 -4.28 -21.91 10.02
CA GLY A 443 -3.92 -22.44 11.34
C GLY A 443 -2.40 -22.49 11.49
N ALA A 444 -1.87 -23.55 12.10
CA ALA A 444 -0.42 -23.79 12.14
C ALA A 444 0.19 -24.00 10.74
N HIS A 445 -0.66 -24.38 9.77
CA HIS A 445 -0.37 -24.44 8.35
C HIS A 445 -1.46 -23.69 7.59
N ALA A 446 -1.10 -23.19 6.41
CA ALA A 446 -1.98 -22.45 5.54
C ALA A 446 -2.56 -23.42 4.49
N ILE A 447 -3.88 -23.63 4.49
CA ILE A 447 -4.55 -24.55 3.57
C ILE A 447 -5.57 -23.79 2.73
N SER A 448 -5.68 -24.11 1.45
CA SER A 448 -6.74 -23.62 0.58
C SER A 448 -7.33 -24.76 -0.24
N ALA A 449 -8.64 -24.95 -0.19
CA ALA A 449 -9.37 -25.87 -1.05
C ALA A 449 -10.14 -25.08 -2.10
N SER A 450 -10.04 -25.45 -3.38
CA SER A 450 -10.76 -24.77 -4.46
C SER A 450 -11.50 -25.77 -5.33
N LEU A 451 -12.72 -25.40 -5.72
CA LEU A 451 -13.54 -26.02 -6.76
C LEU A 451 -13.69 -25.01 -7.90
N ASN A 452 -13.13 -25.32 -9.06
CA ASN A 452 -13.25 -24.52 -10.27
C ASN A 452 -14.15 -25.26 -11.27
N SER A 453 -15.16 -24.59 -11.80
CA SER A 453 -16.08 -25.16 -12.77
C SER A 453 -16.17 -24.27 -14.01
N TYR A 454 -15.92 -24.87 -15.17
CA TYR A 454 -16.06 -24.26 -16.48
C TYR A 454 -17.24 -24.92 -17.18
N ILE A 455 -18.20 -24.12 -17.65
CA ILE A 455 -19.44 -24.61 -18.24
C ILE A 455 -19.55 -23.98 -19.62
N GLY A 456 -19.38 -24.81 -20.64
CA GLY A 456 -19.42 -24.37 -22.03
C GLY A 456 -19.84 -25.51 -22.95
N ARG A 457 -20.32 -25.14 -24.13
CA ARG A 457 -20.80 -26.12 -25.12
C ARG A 457 -19.67 -26.98 -25.68
N PHE A 458 -18.51 -26.37 -25.96
CA PHE A 458 -17.33 -27.08 -26.48
C PHE A 458 -16.48 -27.71 -25.37
N TYR A 459 -16.37 -27.03 -24.23
CA TYR A 459 -15.52 -27.44 -23.13
C TYR A 459 -16.26 -27.23 -21.81
N SER A 460 -16.36 -28.31 -21.03
CA SER A 460 -16.82 -28.30 -19.66
C SER A 460 -15.78 -28.95 -18.76
N SER A 461 -15.53 -28.39 -17.59
CA SER A 461 -14.53 -28.90 -16.67
C SER A 461 -14.91 -28.66 -15.22
N ALA A 462 -14.55 -29.60 -14.36
CA ALA A 462 -14.61 -29.45 -12.91
C ALA A 462 -13.25 -29.84 -12.32
N GLN A 463 -12.65 -28.94 -11.55
CA GLN A 463 -11.37 -29.15 -10.91
C GLN A 463 -11.47 -28.92 -9.40
N VAL A 464 -10.99 -29.89 -8.64
CA VAL A 464 -10.80 -29.79 -7.19
C VAL A 464 -9.30 -29.73 -6.92
N ALA A 465 -8.84 -28.72 -6.19
CA ALA A 465 -7.46 -28.61 -5.75
C ALA A 465 -7.42 -28.32 -4.26
N VAL A 466 -6.48 -28.94 -3.53
CA VAL A 466 -6.24 -28.65 -2.12
C VAL A 466 -4.77 -28.35 -1.96
N ARG A 467 -4.43 -27.09 -1.67
CA ARG A 467 -3.06 -26.64 -1.44
C ARG A 467 -2.81 -26.49 0.04
N ALA A 468 -1.74 -27.11 0.54
CA ALA A 468 -1.24 -26.94 1.89
C ALA A 468 0.17 -26.34 1.84
N ASP A 469 0.35 -25.15 2.41
CA ASP A 469 1.61 -24.44 2.53
C ASP A 469 2.26 -24.70 3.91
N PHE A 470 3.49 -25.21 3.90
CA PHE A 470 4.30 -25.51 5.07
C PHE A 470 5.44 -24.50 5.22
N SER A 471 5.48 -23.80 6.36
CA SER A 471 6.52 -22.82 6.69
C SER A 471 7.76 -23.49 7.31
N THR A 472 8.38 -24.42 6.56
CA THR A 472 9.67 -25.04 6.90
C THR A 472 10.85 -24.13 6.53
N ALA A 473 12.11 -24.55 6.82
CA ALA A 473 13.33 -23.78 6.51
C ALA A 473 13.45 -23.37 5.03
N VAL A 474 12.93 -24.19 4.12
CA VAL A 474 12.54 -23.79 2.76
C VAL A 474 11.02 -23.91 2.70
N PRO A 475 10.25 -22.89 2.29
CA PRO A 475 8.80 -23.01 2.21
C PRO A 475 8.44 -24.06 1.17
N VAL A 476 7.55 -24.99 1.52
CA VAL A 476 7.09 -26.03 0.59
C VAL A 476 5.57 -25.99 0.55
N TYR A 477 4.98 -26.16 -0.62
CA TYR A 477 3.56 -26.49 -0.71
C TYR A 477 3.36 -27.90 -1.27
N LEU A 478 2.27 -28.54 -0.85
CA LEU A 478 1.75 -29.75 -1.46
C LEU A 478 0.34 -29.46 -1.99
N GLU A 479 0.06 -29.89 -3.21
CA GLU A 479 -1.19 -29.60 -3.90
C GLU A 479 -1.66 -30.81 -4.72
N PRO A 480 -2.47 -31.71 -4.13
CA PRO A 480 -3.29 -32.64 -4.90
C PRO A 480 -4.35 -31.89 -5.73
N VAL A 481 -4.47 -32.28 -7.00
CA VAL A 481 -5.44 -31.75 -7.96
C VAL A 481 -6.16 -32.90 -8.66
N LEU A 482 -7.48 -32.81 -8.74
CA LEU A 482 -8.33 -33.71 -9.51
C LEU A 482 -9.09 -32.87 -10.53
N THR A 483 -8.95 -33.19 -11.82
CA THR A 483 -9.61 -32.47 -12.92
C THR A 483 -10.42 -33.45 -13.75
N PHE A 484 -11.66 -33.07 -14.02
CA PHE A 484 -12.55 -33.72 -14.97
C PHE A 484 -12.72 -32.77 -16.15
N ASN A 485 -12.40 -33.20 -17.35
CA ASN A 485 -12.64 -32.44 -18.57
C ASN A 485 -13.59 -33.21 -19.48
N GLN A 486 -14.48 -32.48 -20.12
CA GLN A 486 -15.32 -32.96 -21.20
C GLN A 486 -15.20 -32.00 -22.37
N TRP A 487 -14.82 -32.54 -23.52
CA TRP A 487 -14.76 -31.83 -24.79
C TRP A 487 -15.83 -32.40 -25.71
N ASP A 488 -16.61 -31.52 -26.31
CA ASP A 488 -17.64 -31.88 -27.26
C ASP A 488 -17.36 -31.21 -28.62
N TYR A 489 -16.90 -32.00 -29.57
CA TYR A 489 -16.60 -31.55 -30.92
C TYR A 489 -17.85 -31.73 -31.80
N PHE A 490 -18.74 -30.73 -31.80
CA PHE A 490 -19.95 -30.68 -32.61
C PHE A 490 -19.75 -30.00 -33.98
N LYS A 491 -20.64 -30.30 -34.94
CA LYS A 491 -20.74 -29.59 -36.22
C LYS A 491 -21.38 -28.21 -36.02
N THR A 492 -20.54 -27.20 -35.87
CA THR A 492 -20.78 -25.74 -35.92
C THR A 492 -22.23 -25.22 -35.84
N SER A 493 -22.53 -24.51 -34.74
CA SER A 493 -23.28 -23.25 -34.76
C SER A 493 -22.71 -22.28 -33.71
N THR A 494 -22.87 -20.98 -33.93
CA THR A 494 -22.39 -19.88 -33.08
C THR A 494 -23.40 -19.47 -32.00
N TYR A 495 -24.58 -20.11 -31.95
CA TYR A 495 -25.70 -19.72 -31.09
C TYR A 495 -25.78 -20.60 -29.83
N PHE A 496 -26.06 -19.96 -28.69
CA PHE A 496 -26.16 -20.60 -27.37
C PHE A 496 -27.31 -21.62 -27.26
N PHE A 497 -28.32 -21.53 -28.13
CA PHE A 497 -29.62 -22.23 -27.97
C PHE A 497 -29.91 -23.31 -29.03
N GLU A 498 -29.01 -23.55 -29.98
CA GLU A 498 -29.31 -24.47 -31.08
C GLU A 498 -28.75 -25.87 -30.81
N ASP A 499 -29.63 -26.80 -30.43
CA ASP A 499 -29.29 -28.15 -29.97
C ASP A 499 -28.96 -29.09 -31.16
N LYS A 500 -27.73 -28.98 -31.71
CA LYS A 500 -27.24 -29.90 -32.75
C LYS A 500 -26.59 -31.10 -32.11
N THR A 501 -27.27 -32.23 -32.20
CA THR A 501 -26.82 -33.56 -31.80
C THR A 501 -27.14 -34.51 -32.97
N PRO A 502 -26.33 -35.55 -33.23
CA PRO A 502 -25.22 -36.07 -32.41
C PRO A 502 -23.86 -35.36 -32.62
N SER A 503 -22.99 -35.43 -31.60
CA SER A 503 -21.63 -34.90 -31.61
C SER A 503 -20.67 -35.81 -32.37
N PHE A 504 -19.72 -35.25 -33.12
CA PHE A 504 -18.82 -36.05 -33.97
C PHE A 504 -17.74 -36.78 -33.16
N LEU A 505 -17.21 -36.11 -32.13
CA LEU A 505 -16.26 -36.65 -31.18
C LEU A 505 -16.55 -36.06 -29.81
N GLN A 506 -16.72 -36.91 -28.81
CA GLN A 506 -16.79 -36.53 -27.41
C GLN A 506 -15.59 -37.13 -26.68
N GLN A 507 -14.85 -36.29 -25.98
CA GLN A 507 -13.65 -36.69 -25.24
C GLN A 507 -13.83 -36.40 -23.76
N ASN A 508 -13.71 -37.44 -22.93
CA ASN A 508 -13.82 -37.35 -21.48
C ASN A 508 -12.47 -37.70 -20.85
N GLU A 509 -11.92 -36.78 -20.06
CA GLU A 509 -10.64 -36.94 -19.39
C GLU A 509 -10.82 -36.80 -17.87
N ILE A 510 -10.21 -37.73 -17.13
CA ILE A 510 -10.04 -37.62 -15.68
C ILE A 510 -8.55 -37.61 -15.39
N ASN A 511 -8.08 -36.58 -14.70
CA ASN A 511 -6.68 -36.40 -14.37
C ASN A 511 -6.52 -36.18 -12.86
N TRP A 512 -5.65 -36.97 -12.24
CA TRP A 512 -5.20 -36.80 -10.87
C TRP A 512 -3.73 -36.39 -10.87
N GLN A 513 -3.39 -35.40 -10.06
CA GLN A 513 -2.05 -34.85 -9.93
C GLN A 513 -1.71 -34.63 -8.46
N LEU A 514 -0.44 -34.77 -8.11
CA LEU A 514 0.13 -34.32 -6.85
C LEU A 514 1.33 -33.43 -7.16
N ASN A 515 1.22 -32.16 -6.81
CA ASN A 515 2.28 -31.16 -6.99
C ASN A 515 2.97 -30.88 -5.66
N ALA A 516 4.30 -30.71 -5.70
CA ALA A 516 5.12 -30.21 -4.62
C ALA A 516 5.95 -29.04 -5.14
N GLY A 517 5.93 -27.88 -4.49
CA GLY A 517 6.65 -26.70 -4.97
C GLY A 517 7.46 -26.00 -3.90
N ILE A 518 8.57 -25.37 -4.32
CA ILE A 518 9.43 -24.51 -3.49
C ILE A 518 9.74 -23.17 -4.18
N PRO A 519 9.98 -22.09 -3.43
CA PRO A 519 10.50 -20.85 -4.00
C PRO A 519 12.00 -21.02 -4.32
N VAL A 520 12.44 -20.50 -5.47
CA VAL A 520 13.87 -20.44 -5.83
C VAL A 520 14.40 -19.01 -5.66
N ARG A 521 13.61 -18.03 -6.10
CA ARG A 521 13.78 -16.59 -5.86
C ARG A 521 12.42 -15.98 -5.55
N ASN A 522 12.33 -14.70 -5.21
CA ASN A 522 11.05 -14.06 -4.92
C ASN A 522 10.03 -14.24 -6.06
N GLN A 523 10.50 -14.13 -7.31
CA GLN A 523 9.67 -14.16 -8.51
C GLN A 523 9.60 -15.54 -9.19
N SER A 524 10.17 -16.59 -8.59
CA SER A 524 10.26 -17.90 -9.22
C SER A 524 10.00 -19.08 -8.29
N LYS A 525 9.42 -20.14 -8.86
CA LYS A 525 9.11 -21.39 -8.17
C LYS A 525 9.59 -22.59 -9.00
N LEU A 526 9.98 -23.64 -8.28
CA LEU A 526 10.28 -24.94 -8.84
C LEU A 526 9.22 -25.91 -8.32
N VAL A 527 8.61 -26.68 -9.22
CA VAL A 527 7.49 -27.57 -8.93
C VAL A 527 7.81 -28.95 -9.48
N TRP A 528 7.68 -29.96 -8.63
CA TRP A 528 7.67 -31.36 -9.04
C TRP A 528 6.24 -31.86 -9.00
N GLY A 529 5.85 -32.64 -10.00
CA GLY A 529 4.54 -33.23 -10.04
C GLY A 529 4.57 -34.66 -10.50
N ILE A 530 3.62 -35.43 -9.99
CA ILE A 530 3.28 -36.75 -10.50
C ILE A 530 1.79 -36.79 -10.77
N GLY A 531 1.38 -37.49 -11.81
CA GLY A 531 -0.02 -37.56 -12.16
C GLY A 531 -0.38 -38.78 -12.98
N SER A 532 -1.67 -39.10 -12.97
CA SER A 532 -2.26 -40.16 -13.77
C SER A 532 -3.49 -39.61 -14.47
N PHE A 533 -3.66 -39.98 -15.73
CA PHE A 533 -4.82 -39.57 -16.51
C PHE A 533 -5.51 -40.79 -17.14
N ARG A 534 -6.81 -40.64 -17.36
CA ARG A 534 -7.65 -41.55 -18.11
C ARG A 534 -8.44 -40.74 -19.12
N ASN A 535 -8.20 -40.98 -20.39
CA ASN A 535 -8.93 -40.38 -21.48
C ASN A 535 -9.84 -41.42 -22.16
N ARG A 536 -11.06 -41.03 -22.47
CA ARG A 536 -12.06 -41.84 -23.20
C ARG A 536 -12.64 -41.00 -24.31
N ASP A 537 -12.39 -41.43 -25.54
CA ASP A 537 -12.87 -40.79 -26.76
C ASP A 537 -14.01 -41.62 -27.34
N GLU A 538 -15.13 -40.96 -27.62
CA GLU A 538 -16.32 -41.53 -28.27
C GLU A 538 -16.50 -40.81 -29.61
N TYR A 539 -16.45 -41.53 -30.72
CA TYR A 539 -16.45 -40.93 -32.05
C TYR A 539 -17.12 -41.79 -33.11
N TYR A 540 -17.43 -41.16 -34.24
CA TYR A 540 -17.99 -41.82 -35.42
C TYR A 540 -16.99 -41.71 -36.58
N GLN A 541 -16.72 -42.81 -37.29
CA GLN A 541 -15.77 -42.81 -38.40
C GLN A 541 -16.32 -42.17 -39.69
N THR A 542 -17.63 -41.92 -39.75
CA THR A 542 -18.29 -41.32 -40.90
C THR A 542 -18.94 -39.99 -40.52
N ASN A 543 -19.17 -39.14 -41.52
CA ASN A 543 -19.90 -37.89 -41.35
C ASN A 543 -21.43 -38.06 -41.40
N PHE A 544 -21.92 -39.30 -41.56
CA PHE A 544 -23.33 -39.66 -41.69
C PHE A 544 -23.71 -40.61 -40.57
N PHE A 545 -24.08 -40.05 -39.42
CA PHE A 545 -24.44 -40.79 -38.23
C PHE A 545 -25.69 -40.18 -37.58
N THR A 546 -26.45 -41.02 -36.91
CA THR A 546 -27.70 -40.72 -36.22
C THR A 546 -27.54 -40.96 -34.72
N ARG A 547 -28.46 -40.44 -33.89
CA ARG A 547 -28.43 -40.68 -32.44
C ARG A 547 -28.59 -42.16 -32.06
N SER A 548 -29.12 -42.99 -32.95
CA SER A 548 -29.25 -44.44 -32.75
C SER A 548 -27.98 -45.22 -33.06
N ASP A 549 -26.98 -44.60 -33.70
CA ASP A 549 -25.76 -45.28 -34.10
C ASP A 549 -24.80 -45.44 -32.90
N THR A 550 -24.16 -46.61 -32.84
CA THR A 550 -23.21 -46.94 -31.76
C THR A 550 -21.87 -46.25 -32.04
N ALA A 551 -21.39 -45.44 -31.08
CA ALA A 551 -20.10 -44.78 -31.19
C ALA A 551 -18.93 -45.74 -30.95
N ASP A 552 -17.84 -45.57 -31.71
CA ASP A 552 -16.56 -46.22 -31.42
C ASP A 552 -15.95 -45.63 -30.14
N GLN A 553 -15.15 -46.43 -29.43
CA GLN A 553 -14.53 -46.02 -28.17
C GLN A 553 -13.03 -46.28 -28.14
N THR A 554 -12.26 -45.24 -27.84
CA THR A 554 -10.83 -45.35 -27.53
C THR A 554 -10.58 -44.99 -26.06
N ARG A 555 -9.77 -45.80 -25.36
CA ARG A 555 -9.40 -45.56 -23.95
C ARG A 555 -7.90 -45.50 -23.81
N LEU A 556 -7.39 -44.37 -23.31
CA LEU A 556 -5.98 -44.15 -23.04
C LEU A 556 -5.78 -43.91 -21.54
N ASN A 557 -4.86 -44.64 -20.92
CA ASN A 557 -4.44 -44.39 -19.55
C ASN A 557 -2.93 -44.18 -19.52
N GLY A 558 -2.47 -43.28 -18.67
CA GLY A 558 -1.05 -43.07 -18.49
C GLY A 558 -0.68 -42.44 -17.16
N PHE A 559 0.61 -42.50 -16.88
CA PHE A 559 1.27 -41.89 -15.74
C PHE A 559 2.33 -40.92 -16.23
N SER A 560 2.45 -39.78 -15.56
CA SER A 560 3.29 -38.68 -15.98
C SER A 560 3.97 -38.03 -14.78
N PRO A 561 5.29 -38.20 -14.56
CA PRO A 561 6.06 -37.32 -13.71
C PRO A 561 6.56 -36.10 -14.51
N TRP A 562 6.62 -34.95 -13.86
CA TRP A 562 7.17 -33.72 -14.44
C TRP A 562 7.91 -32.85 -13.42
N VAL A 563 8.76 -31.99 -13.96
CA VAL A 563 9.39 -30.89 -13.24
C VAL A 563 9.12 -29.61 -14.02
N LEU A 564 8.78 -28.54 -13.29
CA LEU A 564 8.43 -27.23 -13.82
C LEU A 564 9.20 -26.15 -13.07
N TYR A 565 9.97 -25.34 -13.80
CA TYR A 565 10.54 -24.10 -13.30
C TYR A 565 9.83 -22.92 -13.94
N GLU A 566 9.35 -21.99 -13.11
CA GLU A 566 8.54 -20.86 -13.57
C GLU A 566 8.99 -19.55 -12.92
N ILE A 567 9.05 -18.50 -13.73
CA ILE A 567 9.27 -17.11 -13.32
C ILE A 567 8.09 -16.29 -13.84
N ASN A 568 7.49 -15.48 -12.99
CA ASN A 568 6.36 -14.63 -13.40
C ASN A 568 6.31 -13.32 -12.62
N THR A 569 6.40 -12.21 -13.36
CA THR A 569 6.22 -10.85 -12.83
C THR A 569 5.15 -10.05 -13.57
N LEU A 570 4.35 -10.72 -14.42
CA LEU A 570 3.30 -10.05 -15.20
C LEU A 570 2.32 -9.31 -14.29
N ASN A 571 1.95 -8.10 -14.69
CA ASN A 571 1.03 -7.25 -13.92
C ASN A 571 -0.45 -7.61 -14.13
N HIS A 572 -0.81 -8.10 -15.32
CA HIS A 572 -2.18 -8.54 -15.63
C HIS A 572 -2.26 -10.02 -16.02
N LYS A 573 -3.37 -10.68 -15.65
CA LYS A 573 -3.68 -12.06 -16.05
C LYS A 573 -3.82 -12.18 -17.57
N GLN A 574 -4.44 -11.21 -18.23
CA GLN A 574 -4.62 -11.11 -19.68
C GLN A 574 -4.02 -9.78 -20.17
N TYR A 575 -3.45 -9.78 -21.38
CA TYR A 575 -2.88 -8.58 -22.02
C TYR A 575 -1.88 -7.80 -21.15
N ALA A 576 -0.96 -8.51 -20.50
CA ALA A 576 0.11 -7.89 -19.71
C ALA A 576 0.93 -6.92 -20.57
N ASN A 577 1.04 -5.67 -20.11
CA ASN A 577 1.85 -4.61 -20.73
C ASN A 577 3.22 -4.45 -20.03
N GLN A 578 3.40 -5.07 -18.86
CA GLN A 578 4.63 -5.05 -18.07
C GLN A 578 4.96 -6.43 -17.46
N GLY A 579 6.20 -6.59 -17.00
CA GLY A 579 6.72 -7.81 -16.39
C GLY A 579 7.29 -8.82 -17.39
N ARG A 580 7.64 -10.00 -16.88
CA ARG A 580 8.28 -11.10 -17.62
C ARG A 580 7.66 -12.43 -17.20
N PHE A 581 7.48 -13.33 -18.17
CA PHE A 581 7.09 -14.71 -17.91
C PHE A 581 8.09 -15.66 -18.57
N PHE A 582 8.55 -16.64 -17.80
CA PHE A 582 9.40 -17.72 -18.28
C PHE A 582 8.94 -19.03 -17.65
N GLN A 583 8.84 -20.07 -18.48
CA GLN A 583 8.45 -21.40 -18.05
C GLN A 583 9.31 -22.43 -18.76
N ALA A 584 9.84 -23.39 -18.01
CA ALA A 584 10.57 -24.54 -18.52
C ALA A 584 10.03 -25.80 -17.84
N SER A 585 9.71 -26.84 -18.62
CA SER A 585 9.19 -28.10 -18.10
C SER A 585 9.82 -29.31 -18.78
N ASP A 586 10.09 -30.35 -18.00
CA ASP A 586 10.42 -31.70 -18.51
C ASP A 586 9.32 -32.64 -18.03
N THR A 587 8.67 -33.33 -18.96
CA THR A 587 7.54 -34.22 -18.69
C THR A 587 7.77 -35.57 -19.36
N ILE A 588 7.63 -36.65 -18.59
CA ILE A 588 7.74 -38.01 -19.11
C ILE A 588 6.33 -38.59 -19.17
N LEU A 589 5.85 -38.97 -20.34
CA LEU A 589 4.54 -39.62 -20.49
C LEU A 589 4.73 -41.12 -20.68
N THR A 590 4.16 -41.91 -19.77
CA THR A 590 4.13 -43.37 -19.87
C THR A 590 2.69 -43.82 -20.06
N SER A 591 2.41 -44.55 -21.14
CA SER A 591 1.10 -45.16 -21.36
C SER A 591 1.27 -46.60 -21.82
N LYS A 592 0.20 -47.39 -21.72
CA LYS A 592 0.22 -48.80 -22.14
C LYS A 592 0.58 -49.01 -23.63
N PHE A 593 0.47 -47.96 -24.44
CA PHE A 593 0.70 -47.99 -25.89
C PHE A 593 1.94 -47.21 -26.35
N PHE A 594 2.54 -46.35 -25.52
CA PHE A 594 3.74 -45.57 -25.91
C PHE A 594 4.46 -44.95 -24.70
N LEU A 595 5.79 -44.86 -24.80
CA LEU A 595 6.66 -44.06 -23.91
C LEU A 595 7.13 -42.82 -24.68
N LYS A 596 6.84 -41.61 -24.19
CA LYS A 596 7.19 -40.37 -24.88
C LYS A 596 7.73 -39.35 -23.90
N LYS A 597 8.95 -38.86 -24.14
CA LYS A 597 9.54 -37.75 -23.39
C LYS A 597 9.22 -36.43 -24.10
N PHE A 598 8.59 -35.51 -23.40
CA PHE A 598 8.31 -34.17 -23.92
C PHE A 598 9.19 -33.15 -23.19
N PHE A 599 10.11 -32.55 -23.95
CA PHE A 599 10.73 -31.28 -23.57
C PHE A 599 9.88 -30.15 -24.15
N SER A 600 9.19 -29.40 -23.29
CA SER A 600 8.49 -28.18 -23.71
C SER A 600 9.36 -26.99 -23.34
N TYR A 601 10.00 -26.38 -24.34
CA TYR A 601 10.86 -25.21 -24.18
C TYR A 601 10.28 -24.00 -24.91
N PHE A 602 10.30 -22.86 -24.19
CA PHE A 602 10.05 -21.48 -24.62
C PHE A 602 8.60 -21.02 -24.79
N CYS A 603 8.11 -20.31 -23.76
CA CYS A 603 7.26 -19.14 -23.96
C CYS A 603 7.89 -17.94 -23.25
N LEU A 604 8.48 -17.02 -24.02
CA LEU A 604 8.89 -15.69 -23.58
C LEU A 604 7.76 -14.72 -23.95
N ARG A 605 6.91 -14.39 -22.99
CA ARG A 605 5.93 -13.31 -23.14
C ARG A 605 6.61 -12.00 -22.73
N GLY A 606 6.83 -11.10 -23.70
CA GLY A 606 7.41 -9.78 -23.47
C GLY A 606 6.85 -8.74 -24.44
N LYS A 607 6.44 -7.57 -23.90
CA LYS A 607 5.89 -6.31 -24.47
C LYS A 607 4.97 -6.32 -25.71
N ARG A 608 5.03 -7.29 -26.63
CA ARG A 608 4.16 -7.41 -27.82
C ARG A 608 3.90 -8.85 -28.30
N THR A 609 4.39 -9.89 -27.63
CA THR A 609 4.18 -11.28 -28.07
C THR A 609 3.05 -11.97 -27.31
N SER A 610 1.93 -12.20 -28.00
CA SER A 610 1.01 -13.27 -27.61
C SER A 610 1.71 -14.61 -27.83
N CYS A 611 2.19 -15.26 -26.76
CA CYS A 611 2.32 -16.72 -26.84
C CYS A 611 0.91 -17.28 -27.02
N GLU A 612 0.59 -17.72 -28.24
CA GLU A 612 -0.36 -18.79 -28.42
C GLU A 612 0.32 -20.05 -27.91
N SER A 613 -0.23 -20.65 -26.85
CA SER A 613 0.13 -21.99 -26.43
C SER A 613 -0.35 -22.96 -27.51
N PHE A 614 0.49 -23.23 -28.51
CA PHE A 614 0.27 -24.35 -29.42
C PHE A 614 0.79 -25.63 -28.77
N ILE A 615 0.11 -26.11 -27.73
CA ILE A 615 0.09 -27.56 -27.45
C ILE A 615 -1.09 -28.13 -28.22
N ARG A 616 -0.93 -28.18 -29.54
CA ARG A 616 -1.69 -29.07 -30.41
C ARG A 616 -0.71 -29.68 -31.38
N LYS A 617 -0.17 -30.82 -30.99
CA LYS A 617 0.23 -31.89 -31.90
C LYS A 617 0.32 -33.17 -31.08
N PHE A 618 -0.81 -33.87 -30.99
CA PHE A 618 -1.01 -35.22 -31.52
C PHE A 618 -2.36 -35.74 -31.00
N ILE A 619 -3.38 -35.67 -31.86
CA ILE A 619 -4.24 -36.84 -32.11
C ILE A 619 -3.43 -37.73 -33.06
#